data_AF-A0A7C8EQ24-F1
#
_entry.id   AF-A0A7C8EQ24-F1
#
_cell.length_a   1.000
_cell.length_b   1.000
_cell.length_c   1.000
_cell.angle_alpha   90.00
_cell.angle_beta   90.00
_cell.angle_gamma   90.00
#
_symmetry.space_group_name_H-M   'P 1'
#
loop_
_entity.id
_entity.type
_entity.pdbx_description
1 polymer ?
#
loop_
_entity_poly.entity_id
_entity_poly.type
_entity_poly.pdbx_seq_one_letter_code
_entity_poly.pdbx_strand_id
1 'polypeptide(L)'
;MRKIKLIVLLGVTLGLLAFGWNMPGIVHAAAQTKCPVLGNKIDEKVFVDYQGKRIYFCCPACVDDFNKDPEKYLKKMEAEGVAPAKTP
;
A
#
# COMPACT_ATOMS: atom_id res chain seq x y z
N MET A 1 45.56 2.44 -12.97
CA MET A 1 44.32 3.22 -13.24
C MET A 1 43.46 2.64 -14.38
N ARG A 2 43.99 2.32 -15.57
CA ARG A 2 43.20 1.67 -16.66
C ARG A 2 42.66 0.27 -16.30
N LYS A 3 43.46 -0.55 -15.60
CA LYS A 3 43.08 -1.93 -15.21
C LYS A 3 41.99 -1.98 -14.11
N ILE A 4 42.03 -1.03 -13.16
CA ILE A 4 41.03 -0.90 -12.08
C ILE A 4 39.68 -0.46 -12.67
N LYS A 5 39.67 0.50 -13.63
CA LYS A 5 38.45 0.89 -14.34
C LYS A 5 37.82 -0.27 -15.15
N LEU A 6 38.62 -1.13 -15.78
CA LEU A 6 38.11 -2.29 -16.54
C LEU A 6 37.48 -3.37 -15.65
N ILE A 7 38.06 -3.66 -14.49
CA ILE A 7 37.55 -4.69 -13.56
C ILE A 7 36.24 -4.21 -12.90
N VAL A 8 36.15 -2.92 -12.57
CA VAL A 8 34.91 -2.32 -12.03
C VAL A 8 33.80 -2.32 -13.07
N LEU A 9 34.10 -2.02 -14.35
CA LEU A 9 33.10 -2.07 -15.44
C LEU A 9 32.60 -3.50 -15.70
N LEU A 10 33.47 -4.50 -15.72
CA LEU A 10 33.09 -5.91 -15.92
C LEU A 10 32.28 -6.47 -14.73
N GLY A 11 32.66 -6.12 -13.50
CA GLY A 11 31.93 -6.55 -12.28
C GLY A 11 30.51 -5.99 -12.20
N VAL A 12 30.30 -4.74 -12.63
CA VAL A 12 28.96 -4.12 -12.66
C VAL A 12 28.07 -4.75 -13.73
N THR A 13 28.61 -5.12 -14.89
CA THR A 13 27.84 -5.81 -15.94
C THR A 13 27.44 -7.24 -15.56
N LEU A 14 28.30 -7.96 -14.83
CA LEU A 14 27.94 -9.29 -14.29
C LEU A 14 26.93 -9.20 -13.12
N GLY A 15 27.02 -8.15 -12.29
CA GLY A 15 26.05 -7.90 -11.23
C GLY A 15 24.64 -7.63 -11.75
N LEU A 16 24.48 -6.81 -12.80
CA LEU A 16 23.17 -6.50 -13.39
C LEU A 16 22.47 -7.72 -14.02
N LEU A 17 23.22 -8.72 -14.50
CA LEU A 17 22.65 -9.95 -15.05
C LEU A 17 22.21 -10.94 -13.95
N ALA A 18 22.84 -10.91 -12.77
CA ALA A 18 22.45 -11.73 -11.63
C ALA A 18 21.33 -11.10 -10.75
N PHE A 19 21.12 -9.79 -10.87
CA PHE A 19 19.99 -9.07 -10.25
C PHE A 19 18.75 -8.99 -11.16
N GLY A 20 18.64 -9.88 -12.14
CA GLY A 20 17.44 -10.07 -12.93
C GLY A 20 16.30 -10.70 -12.10
N TRP A 21 15.16 -10.01 -12.02
CA TRP A 21 13.82 -10.57 -11.81
C TRP A 21 13.40 -11.08 -10.42
N ASN A 22 13.63 -10.32 -9.35
CA ASN A 22 12.71 -10.35 -8.21
C ASN A 22 12.14 -8.95 -7.93
N MET A 23 11.53 -8.34 -8.96
CA MET A 23 10.59 -7.24 -8.76
C MET A 23 9.27 -7.85 -8.29
N PRO A 24 8.86 -7.68 -7.01
CA PRO A 24 7.50 -8.02 -6.63
C PRO A 24 6.57 -7.20 -7.53
N GLY A 25 5.75 -7.89 -8.32
CA GLY A 25 4.83 -7.26 -9.25
C GLY A 25 3.98 -6.22 -8.52
N ILE A 26 3.80 -5.05 -9.13
CA ILE A 26 2.96 -3.99 -8.61
C ILE A 26 1.51 -4.49 -8.66
N VAL A 27 1.02 -5.02 -7.54
CA VAL A 27 -0.40 -5.28 -7.34
C VAL A 27 -1.13 -3.94 -7.32
N HIS A 28 -1.89 -3.65 -8.37
CA HIS A 28 -2.75 -2.48 -8.43
C HIS A 28 -3.96 -2.74 -7.52
N ALA A 29 -3.84 -2.34 -6.26
CA ALA A 29 -4.93 -2.41 -5.31
C ALA A 29 -6.08 -1.49 -5.75
N ALA A 30 -7.32 -1.97 -5.62
CA ALA A 30 -8.50 -1.22 -5.98
C ALA A 30 -8.72 -0.06 -5.00
N ALA A 31 -9.23 1.07 -5.52
CA ALA A 31 -9.58 2.21 -4.69
C ALA A 31 -10.75 1.86 -3.75
N GLN A 32 -10.71 2.40 -2.54
CA GLN A 32 -11.78 2.23 -1.56
C GLN A 32 -13.07 2.91 -2.03
N THR A 33 -14.16 2.13 -2.11
CA THR A 33 -15.51 2.61 -2.46
C THR A 33 -16.57 2.25 -1.41
N LYS A 34 -16.23 1.32 -0.51
CA LYS A 34 -17.12 0.81 0.54
C LYS A 34 -16.49 1.03 1.92
N CYS A 35 -17.35 1.22 2.91
CA CYS A 35 -16.97 1.34 4.31
C CYS A 35 -16.49 -0.03 4.83
N PRO A 36 -15.31 -0.12 5.45
CA PRO A 36 -14.77 -1.41 5.92
C PRO A 36 -15.57 -2.00 7.10
N VAL A 37 -16.29 -1.14 7.84
CA VAL A 37 -17.11 -1.51 9.00
C VAL A 37 -18.47 -2.04 8.57
N LEU A 38 -19.28 -1.22 7.89
CA LEU A 38 -20.67 -1.54 7.53
C LEU A 38 -20.88 -1.98 6.08
N GLY A 39 -19.91 -1.80 5.18
CA GLY A 39 -20.02 -2.19 3.76
C GLY A 39 -20.78 -1.20 2.86
N ASN A 40 -21.40 -0.16 3.44
CA ASN A 40 -22.10 0.89 2.69
C ASN A 40 -21.15 1.78 1.87
N LYS A 41 -21.69 2.57 0.95
CA LYS A 41 -20.91 3.54 0.16
C LYS A 41 -20.22 4.55 1.09
N ILE A 42 -18.96 4.89 0.80
CA ILE A 42 -18.18 5.86 1.58
C ILE A 42 -18.70 7.30 1.40
N ASP A 43 -18.45 8.12 2.42
CA ASP A 43 -18.52 9.58 2.36
C ASP A 43 -17.08 10.13 2.50
N GLU A 44 -16.64 10.92 1.51
CA GLU A 44 -15.29 11.50 1.48
C GLU A 44 -15.03 12.51 2.62
N LYS A 45 -16.09 12.97 3.30
CA LYS A 45 -16.00 13.86 4.47
C LYS A 45 -15.74 13.10 5.77
N VAL A 46 -15.95 11.78 5.79
CA VAL A 46 -15.77 10.96 6.99
C VAL A 46 -14.58 10.05 6.77
N PHE A 47 -13.44 10.41 7.35
CA PHE A 47 -12.21 9.65 7.21
C PHE A 47 -11.34 9.68 8.46
N VAL A 48 -10.41 8.74 8.53
CA VAL A 48 -9.32 8.71 9.49
C VAL A 48 -8.01 8.49 8.74
N ASP A 49 -6.99 9.21 9.17
CA ASP A 49 -5.62 8.98 8.73
C ASP A 49 -4.93 8.05 9.72
N TYR A 50 -4.52 6.87 9.25
CA TYR A 50 -3.87 5.84 10.05
C TYR A 50 -2.72 5.21 9.27
N GLN A 51 -1.52 5.19 9.86
CA GLN A 51 -0.29 4.65 9.24
C GLN A 51 0.01 5.21 7.83
N GLY A 52 -0.21 6.51 7.63
CA GLY A 52 0.02 7.17 6.34
C GLY A 52 -1.03 6.85 5.26
N LYS A 53 -2.09 6.12 5.64
CA LYS A 53 -3.23 5.81 4.77
C LYS A 53 -4.47 6.55 5.26
N ARG A 54 -5.30 7.03 4.34
CA ARG A 54 -6.61 7.63 4.59
C ARG A 54 -7.70 6.61 4.34
N ILE A 55 -8.45 6.27 5.39
CA ILE A 55 -9.55 5.31 5.36
C ILE A 55 -10.85 6.12 5.40
N TYR A 56 -11.73 5.90 4.43
CA TYR A 56 -13.04 6.55 4.38
C TYR A 56 -14.12 5.68 5.04
N PHE A 57 -15.18 6.32 5.54
CA PHE A 57 -16.29 5.65 6.20
C PHE A 57 -17.63 6.17 5.66
N CYS A 58 -18.70 5.43 5.92
CA CYS A 58 -20.04 5.85 5.52
C CYS A 58 -20.72 6.76 6.55
N CYS A 59 -20.27 6.74 7.82
CA CYS A 59 -20.81 7.58 8.88
C CYS A 59 -19.80 7.76 10.03
N PRO A 60 -19.96 8.79 10.89
CA PRO A 60 -19.05 9.04 12.02
C PRO A 60 -18.97 7.88 13.01
N ALA A 61 -20.06 7.14 13.25
CA ALA A 61 -20.05 6.01 14.17
C ALA A 61 -19.08 4.89 13.74
N CYS A 62 -18.85 4.71 12.43
CA CYS A 62 -17.87 3.75 11.93
C CYS A 62 -16.42 4.13 12.27
N VAL A 63 -16.15 5.41 12.53
CA VAL A 63 -14.81 5.86 12.97
C VAL A 63 -14.50 5.29 14.35
N ASP A 64 -15.45 5.34 15.27
CA ASP A 64 -15.28 4.83 16.63
C ASP A 64 -15.07 3.30 16.63
N ASP A 65 -15.82 2.58 15.80
CA ASP A 65 -15.63 1.13 15.65
C ASP A 65 -14.29 0.78 15.00
N PHE A 66 -13.86 1.55 14.00
CA PHE A 66 -12.53 1.39 13.41
C PHE A 66 -11.42 1.61 14.43
N ASN A 67 -11.50 2.64 15.26
CA ASN A 67 -10.48 2.98 16.25
C ASN A 67 -10.32 1.93 17.35
N LYS A 68 -11.33 1.08 17.59
CA LYS A 68 -11.22 -0.04 18.55
C LYS A 68 -10.28 -1.14 18.05
N ASP A 69 -10.26 -1.38 16.74
CA ASP A 69 -9.45 -2.45 16.14
C ASP A 69 -9.11 -2.13 14.66
N PRO A 70 -8.23 -1.15 14.41
CA PRO A 70 -7.92 -0.70 13.05
C PRO A 70 -7.25 -1.78 12.22
N GLU A 71 -6.42 -2.64 12.83
CA GLU A 71 -5.72 -3.72 12.15
C GLU A 71 -6.68 -4.75 11.55
N LYS A 72 -7.75 -5.11 12.27
CA LYS A 72 -8.77 -6.03 11.76
C LYS A 72 -9.39 -5.53 10.47
N TYR A 73 -9.73 -4.24 10.40
CA TYR A 73 -10.35 -3.66 9.22
C TYR A 73 -9.36 -3.50 8.07
N LEU A 74 -8.10 -3.15 8.35
CA LEU A 74 -7.06 -3.08 7.33
C LEU A 74 -6.78 -4.46 6.71
N LYS A 75 -6.63 -5.51 7.52
CA LYS A 75 -6.45 -6.89 7.02
C LYS A 75 -7.63 -7.34 6.15
N LYS A 76 -8.86 -6.97 6.52
CA LYS A 76 -10.05 -7.24 5.71
C LYS A 76 -9.99 -6.52 4.37
N MET A 77 -9.64 -5.22 4.36
CA MET A 77 -9.49 -4.46 3.12
C MET A 77 -8.41 -5.05 2.22
N GLU A 78 -7.26 -5.45 2.78
CA GLU A 78 -6.17 -6.09 2.04
C GLU A 78 -6.59 -7.44 1.44
N ALA A 79 -7.33 -8.26 2.21
CA ALA A 79 -7.88 -9.53 1.72
C ALA A 79 -8.91 -9.32 0.59
N GLU A 80 -9.63 -8.20 0.60
CA GLU A 80 -10.55 -7.78 -0.46
C GLU A 80 -9.84 -7.09 -1.64
N GLY A 81 -8.51 -6.93 -1.58
CA GLY A 81 -7.72 -6.25 -2.61
C GLY A 81 -7.94 -4.73 -2.67
N VAL A 82 -8.47 -4.15 -1.59
CA VAL A 82 -8.77 -2.72 -1.46
C VAL A 82 -7.64 -2.03 -0.70
N ALA A 83 -7.02 -1.02 -1.32
CA ALA A 83 -6.08 -0.15 -0.62
C ALA A 83 -6.79 1.14 -0.19
N PRO A 84 -6.64 1.57 1.08
CA PRO A 84 -7.04 2.91 1.47
C PRO A 84 -6.21 3.96 0.73
N ALA A 85 -6.74 5.17 0.61
CA ALA A 85 -6.08 6.25 -0.10
C ALA A 85 -4.77 6.65 0.60
N LYS A 86 -3.85 7.30 -0.11
CA LYS A 86 -2.67 7.90 0.53
C LYS A 86 -3.11 9.14 1.29
N THR A 87 -2.48 9.37 2.45
CA THR A 87 -2.60 10.66 3.13
C THR A 87 -1.99 11.76 2.24
N PRO A 88 -2.66 12.93 2.12
CA PRO A 88 -2.13 14.08 1.40
C PRO A 88 -0.91 14.70 2.09
#